data_AF-A0A0P9EJ66-F1
#
_entry.id   AF-A0A0P9EJ66-F1
#
_cell.length_a   1.000
_cell.length_b   1.000
_cell.length_c   1.000
_cell.angle_alpha   90.00
_cell.angle_beta   90.00
_cell.angle_gamma   90.00
#
_symmetry.space_group_name_H-M   'P 1'
#
loop_
_entity.id
_entity.type
_entity.pdbx_description
1 polymer ?
#
loop_
_entity_poly.entity_id
_entity_poly.type
_entity_poly.pdbx_seq_one_letter_code
_entity_poly.pdbx_strand_id
1 'polypeptide(L)'
;MVNAASLIVSSAITLNTVYLAAMLYGIPEYIPLIFLPIIVGIGVSRLIRDAKRSLLATILFVLLVLMLMSVTLLLPVFAGVFTDEGYADIFSFKVMLKVFGNIFVIGFHSLISNLVGILIWGSE
;
A
#
# COMPACT_ATOMS: atom_id res chain seq x y z
N MET A 1 -16.00 -9.47 -14.49
CA MET A 1 -16.35 -8.11 -14.03
C MET A 1 -15.39 -7.75 -12.90
N VAL A 2 -14.61 -6.67 -13.02
CA VAL A 2 -13.72 -6.22 -11.93
C VAL A 2 -14.56 -5.49 -10.89
N ASN A 3 -14.52 -5.94 -9.64
CA ASN A 3 -15.17 -5.25 -8.52
C ASN A 3 -14.12 -4.49 -7.69
N ALA A 4 -14.54 -3.47 -6.93
CA ALA A 4 -13.61 -2.61 -6.19
C ALA A 4 -12.74 -3.40 -5.20
N ALA A 5 -13.29 -4.44 -4.56
CA ALA A 5 -12.55 -5.31 -3.66
C ALA A 5 -11.39 -6.04 -4.37
N SER A 6 -11.64 -6.61 -5.55
CA SER A 6 -10.61 -7.29 -6.34
C SER A 6 -9.49 -6.33 -6.77
N LEU A 7 -9.83 -5.09 -7.13
CA LEU A 7 -8.83 -4.05 -7.47
C LEU A 7 -7.97 -3.69 -6.26
N ILE A 8 -8.59 -3.48 -5.10
CA ILE A 8 -7.90 -3.14 -3.84
C ILE A 8 -6.96 -4.26 -3.43
N VAL A 9 -7.44 -5.50 -3.38
CA VAL A 9 -6.66 -6.66 -2.92
C VAL A 9 -5.52 -6.96 -3.88
N SER A 10 -5.79 -7.01 -5.18
CA SER A 10 -4.74 -7.29 -6.17
C SER A 10 -3.65 -6.21 -6.16
N SER A 11 -4.02 -4.93 -6.10
CA SER A 11 -3.06 -3.83 -6.07
C SER A 11 -2.23 -3.81 -4.78
N ALA A 12 -2.84 -4.18 -3.65
CA ALA A 12 -2.12 -4.28 -2.38
C ALA A 12 -1.07 -5.41 -2.40
N ILE A 13 -1.43 -6.56 -2.98
CA ILE A 13 -0.49 -7.67 -3.21
C ILE A 13 0.63 -7.22 -4.15
N THR A 14 0.30 -6.55 -5.27
CA THR A 14 1.30 -6.05 -6.21
C THR A 14 2.27 -5.08 -5.55
N LEU A 15 1.79 -4.12 -4.76
CA LEU A 15 2.66 -3.19 -4.01
C LEU A 15 3.57 -3.92 -3.03
N ASN A 16 3.04 -4.91 -2.31
CA ASN A 16 3.85 -5.72 -1.41
C ASN A 16 4.93 -6.52 -2.14
N THR A 17 4.61 -7.13 -3.29
CA THR A 17 5.56 -7.90 -4.10
C THR A 17 6.65 -7.00 -4.69
N VAL A 18 6.28 -5.83 -5.21
CA VAL A 18 7.25 -4.84 -5.69
C VAL A 18 8.21 -4.44 -4.57
N TYR A 19 7.65 -4.15 -3.39
CA TYR A 19 8.45 -3.75 -2.25
C TYR A 19 9.41 -4.86 -1.80
N LEU A 20 8.93 -6.10 -1.76
CA LEU A 20 9.78 -7.26 -1.49
C LEU A 20 10.88 -7.40 -2.55
N ALA A 21 10.54 -7.21 -3.83
CA ALA A 21 11.51 -7.28 -4.93
C ALA A 21 12.56 -6.16 -4.85
N ALA A 22 12.19 -4.97 -4.39
CA ALA A 22 13.12 -3.87 -4.16
C ALA A 22 14.07 -4.17 -3.00
N MET A 23 13.58 -4.76 -1.92
CA MET A 23 14.39 -5.15 -0.76
C MET A 23 15.36 -6.30 -1.07
N LEU A 24 14.93 -7.29 -1.87
CA LEU A 24 15.74 -8.48 -2.18
C LEU A 24 16.68 -8.29 -3.37
N TYR A 25 16.22 -7.59 -4.41
CA TYR A 25 16.91 -7.50 -5.70
C TYR A 25 17.36 -6.08 -6.06
N GLY A 26 17.15 -5.09 -5.18
CA GLY A 26 17.55 -3.69 -5.45
C GLY A 26 16.77 -3.03 -6.59
N ILE A 27 15.61 -3.58 -6.95
CA ILE A 27 14.76 -3.03 -8.01
C ILE A 27 14.16 -1.69 -7.55
N PRO A 28 14.17 -0.66 -8.41
CA PRO A 28 13.45 0.59 -8.20
C PRO A 28 11.98 0.45 -7.76
N GLU A 29 11.67 0.79 -6.51
CA GLU A 29 10.30 0.76 -5.96
C GLU A 29 9.47 2.03 -6.23
N TYR A 30 10.13 3.15 -6.55
CA TYR A 30 9.48 4.47 -6.58
C TYR A 30 8.39 4.60 -7.66
N ILE A 31 8.57 4.00 -8.84
CA ILE A 31 7.57 4.06 -9.92
C ILE A 31 6.27 3.37 -9.46
N PRO A 32 6.25 2.07 -9.13
CA PRO A 32 5.05 1.39 -8.67
C PRO A 32 4.45 1.96 -7.37
N LEU A 33 5.27 2.48 -6.45
CA LEU A 33 4.80 3.14 -5.22
C LEU A 33 4.00 4.43 -5.48
N ILE A 34 4.17 5.07 -6.64
CA ILE A 34 3.46 6.29 -7.00
C ILE A 34 2.31 5.98 -7.96
N PHE A 35 2.59 5.27 -9.05
CA PHE A 35 1.61 5.05 -10.11
C PHE A 35 0.50 4.09 -9.71
N LEU A 36 0.79 3.01 -8.98
CA LEU A 36 -0.24 2.04 -8.62
C LEU A 36 -1.28 2.64 -7.66
N PRO A 37 -0.92 3.38 -6.61
CA PRO A 37 -1.90 4.07 -5.76
C PRO A 37 -2.78 5.06 -6.51
N ILE A 38 -2.25 5.74 -7.54
CA ILE A 38 -3.04 6.64 -8.39
C ILE A 38 -4.10 5.86 -9.17
N ILE A 39 -3.71 4.75 -9.80
CA ILE A 39 -4.63 3.88 -10.55
C ILE A 39 -5.72 3.33 -9.61
N VAL A 40 -5.35 2.92 -8.40
CA VAL A 40 -6.30 2.44 -7.39
C VAL A 40 -7.26 3.55 -6.97
N GLY A 41 -6.78 4.76 -6.65
CA GLY A 41 -7.65 5.85 -6.22
C GLY A 41 -8.66 6.24 -7.30
N ILE A 42 -8.24 6.36 -8.56
CA ILE A 42 -9.13 6.62 -9.70
C ILE A 42 -10.08 5.44 -9.95
N GLY A 43 -9.57 4.20 -9.88
CA GLY A 43 -10.38 3.00 -10.11
C GLY A 43 -11.45 2.79 -9.03
N VAL A 44 -11.11 3.01 -7.76
CA VAL A 44 -12.04 2.90 -6.63
C VAL A 44 -13.14 3.96 -6.72
N SER A 45 -12.81 5.21 -7.00
CA SER A 45 -13.82 6.28 -7.15
C SER A 45 -14.75 6.04 -8.34
N ARG A 46 -14.25 5.46 -9.42
CA ARG A 46 -15.09 5.06 -10.56
C ARG A 46 -16.04 3.90 -10.23
N LEU A 47 -15.59 2.93 -9.44
CA LEU A 47 -16.36 1.74 -9.09
C LEU A 47 -17.31 1.95 -7.91
N ILE A 48 -17.00 2.91 -7.01
CA ILE A 48 -17.78 3.28 -5.84
C ILE A 48 -18.14 4.76 -5.96
N ARG A 49 -19.32 5.05 -6.52
CA ARG A 49 -19.78 6.43 -6.76
C ARG A 49 -20.06 7.22 -5.47
N ASP A 50 -20.42 6.53 -4.39
CA ASP A 50 -20.61 7.18 -3.09
C ASP A 50 -19.25 7.64 -2.53
N ALA A 51 -19.08 8.96 -2.41
CA ALA A 51 -17.82 9.58 -2.00
C ALA A 51 -17.32 9.08 -0.62
N LYS A 52 -18.23 8.87 0.35
CA LYS A 52 -17.85 8.40 1.69
C LYS A 52 -17.33 6.96 1.63
N ARG A 53 -18.03 6.09 0.92
CA ARG A 53 -17.63 4.69 0.74
C ARG A 53 -16.34 4.58 -0.08
N SER A 54 -16.15 5.42 -1.09
CA SER A 54 -14.92 5.49 -1.89
C SER A 54 -13.69 5.88 -1.04
N LEU A 55 -13.83 6.92 -0.20
CA LEU A 55 -12.78 7.33 0.73
C LEU A 55 -12.47 6.24 1.75
N LEU A 56 -13.51 5.64 2.34
CA LEU A 56 -13.33 4.52 3.28
C LEU A 56 -12.60 3.34 2.62
N ALA A 57 -12.99 2.97 1.41
CA ALA A 57 -12.33 1.90 0.66
C ALA A 57 -10.86 2.21 0.36
N THR A 58 -10.54 3.48 0.08
CA THR A 58 -9.16 3.93 -0.14
C THR A 58 -8.34 3.87 1.16
N ILE A 59 -8.92 4.26 2.30
CA ILE A 59 -8.27 4.12 3.62
C ILE A 59 -8.01 2.64 3.94
N LEU A 60 -9.00 1.77 3.70
CA LEU A 60 -8.86 0.32 3.91
C LEU A 60 -7.77 -0.28 3.00
N PHE A 61 -7.64 0.20 1.77
CA PHE A 61 -6.53 -0.17 0.88
C PHE A 61 -5.17 0.20 1.49
N VAL A 62 -5.01 1.44 1.98
CA VAL A 62 -3.75 1.88 2.61
C VAL A 62 -3.41 1.04 3.85
N LEU A 63 -4.41 0.76 4.69
CA LEU A 63 -4.25 -0.10 5.87
C LEU A 63 -3.88 -1.54 5.51
N LEU A 64 -4.47 -2.07 4.44
CA LEU A 64 -4.12 -3.40 3.93
C LEU A 64 -2.66 -3.46 3.45
N VAL A 65 -2.20 -2.43 2.73
CA VAL A 65 -0.80 -2.35 2.29
C VAL A 65 0.14 -2.24 3.48
N LEU A 66 -0.19 -1.42 4.48
CA LEU A 66 0.58 -1.29 5.73
C LEU A 66 0.74 -2.65 6.41
N MET A 67 -0.36 -3.39 6.54
CA MET A 67 -0.35 -4.72 7.15
C MET A 67 0.54 -5.68 6.36
N LEU A 68 0.36 -5.77 5.04
CA LEU A 68 1.12 -6.69 4.19
C LEU A 68 2.62 -6.39 4.20
N MET A 69 3.02 -5.13 4.07
CA MET A 69 4.43 -4.74 4.09
C MET A 69 5.07 -5.00 5.45
N SER A 70 4.36 -4.70 6.54
CA SER A 70 4.85 -4.94 7.90
C SER A 70 5.05 -6.42 8.18
N VAL A 71 4.06 -7.25 7.85
CA VAL A 71 4.15 -8.71 8.02
C VAL A 71 5.28 -9.30 7.19
N THR A 72 5.40 -8.88 5.93
CA THR A 72 6.44 -9.40 5.01
C THR A 72 7.85 -9.13 5.53
N LEU A 73 8.11 -7.95 6.10
CA LEU A 73 9.45 -7.59 6.58
C LEU A 73 9.75 -8.06 8.00
N LEU A 74 8.74 -8.23 8.84
CA LEU A 74 8.94 -8.79 10.18
C LEU A 74 8.98 -10.31 10.18
N LEU A 75 8.61 -10.96 9.07
CA LEU A 75 8.62 -12.42 8.96
C LEU A 75 9.96 -13.07 9.37
N PRO A 76 11.15 -12.57 8.98
CA PRO A 76 12.42 -13.15 9.42
C PRO A 76 12.65 -13.03 10.93
N VAL A 77 12.19 -11.94 11.54
CA VAL A 77 12.24 -11.74 13.00
C VAL A 77 11.32 -12.74 13.69
N PHE A 78 10.07 -12.86 13.21
CA PHE A 78 9.10 -13.82 13.75
C PHE A 78 9.50 -15.29 13.54
N ALA A 79 10.22 -15.58 12.46
CA ALA A 79 10.74 -16.91 12.17
C ALA A 79 12.03 -17.24 12.95
N GLY A 80 12.55 -16.33 13.78
CA GLY A 80 13.75 -16.55 14.58
C GLY A 80 15.05 -16.61 13.77
N VAL A 81 15.07 -16.00 12.57
CA VAL A 81 16.28 -15.92 11.75
C VAL A 81 17.32 -15.03 12.41
N PHE A 82 16.88 -13.99 13.13
CA PHE A 82 17.74 -13.15 13.96
C PHE A 82 17.71 -13.66 15.40
N THR A 83 18.83 -14.23 15.85
CA THR A 83 19.00 -14.77 17.21
C THR A 83 19.56 -13.74 18.20
N ASP A 84 20.14 -12.64 17.70
CA ASP A 84 20.62 -11.52 18.51
C ASP A 84 19.51 -10.48 18.67
N GLU A 85 19.06 -10.28 19.91
CA GLU A 85 17.99 -9.33 20.27
C GLU A 85 18.32 -7.89 19.85
N GLY A 86 19.57 -7.46 20.01
CA GLY A 86 19.99 -6.09 19.65
C GLY A 86 19.95 -5.85 18.15
N TYR A 87 20.26 -6.87 17.35
CA TYR A 87 20.16 -6.79 15.90
C TYR A 87 18.69 -6.80 15.43
N ALA A 88 17.85 -7.62 16.06
CA ALA A 88 16.43 -7.71 15.75
C ALA A 88 15.70 -6.38 16.01
N ASP A 89 16.04 -5.67 17.08
CA ASP A 89 15.45 -4.37 17.42
C ASP A 89 15.81 -3.29 16.39
N ILE A 90 17.10 -3.19 16.04
CA ILE A 90 17.58 -2.22 15.05
C ILE A 90 16.97 -2.50 13.68
N PHE A 91 16.89 -3.78 13.30
CA PHE A 91 16.26 -4.20 12.05
C PHE A 91 14.79 -3.81 12.03
N SER A 92 14.04 -4.14 13.09
CA SER A 92 12.61 -3.81 13.22
C SER A 92 12.36 -2.30 13.17
N PHE A 93 13.20 -1.50 13.82
CA PHE A 93 13.08 -0.04 13.78
C PHE A 93 13.32 0.52 12.37
N LYS A 94 14.37 0.06 11.66
CA LYS A 94 14.64 0.48 10.27
C LYS A 94 13.52 0.07 9.32
N VAL A 95 13.03 -1.16 9.46
CA VAL A 95 11.88 -1.69 8.71
C VAL A 95 10.66 -0.81 8.94
N MET A 96 10.35 -0.50 10.20
CA MET A 96 9.21 0.32 10.59
C MET A 96 9.27 1.70 9.93
N LEU A 97 10.42 2.40 10.00
CA LEU A 97 10.59 3.70 9.35
C LEU A 97 10.39 3.62 7.83
N LYS A 98 10.94 2.60 7.18
CA LYS A 98 10.81 2.44 5.72
C LYS A 98 9.36 2.15 5.31
N VAL A 99 8.68 1.28 6.04
CA VAL A 99 7.25 0.99 5.82
C VAL A 99 6.42 2.25 6.01
N PHE A 100 6.63 3.01 7.08
CA PHE A 100 5.89 4.27 7.29
C PHE A 100 6.12 5.28 6.17
N GLY A 101 7.35 5.43 5.69
CA GLY A 101 7.66 6.30 4.54
C GLY A 101 6.88 5.89 3.29
N ASN A 102 6.87 4.60 2.96
CA ASN A 102 6.13 4.09 1.80
C ASN A 102 4.62 4.24 1.96
N ILE A 103 4.08 3.99 3.15
CA ILE A 103 2.65 4.14 3.44
C ILE A 103 2.22 5.61 3.36
N PHE A 104 3.06 6.55 3.77
CA PHE A 104 2.79 7.96 3.57
C PHE A 104 2.66 8.31 2.09
N VAL A 105 3.59 7.85 1.25
CA VAL A 105 3.55 8.09 -0.21
C VAL A 105 2.32 7.44 -0.85
N ILE A 106 2.04 6.18 -0.51
CA ILE A 106 0.88 5.44 -1.04
C ILE A 106 -0.43 6.08 -0.60
N GLY A 107 -0.53 6.46 0.67
CA GLY A 107 -1.70 7.15 1.24
C GLY A 107 -1.95 8.48 0.56
N PHE A 108 -0.92 9.32 0.42
CA PHE A 108 -1.04 10.60 -0.27
C PHE A 108 -1.55 10.44 -1.70
N HIS A 109 -0.92 9.60 -2.51
CA HIS A 109 -1.27 9.46 -3.92
C HIS A 109 -2.63 8.78 -4.14
N SER A 110 -2.98 7.76 -3.35
CA SER A 110 -4.29 7.11 -3.44
C SER A 110 -5.44 8.02 -2.99
N LEU A 111 -5.27 8.78 -1.90
CA LEU A 111 -6.31 9.70 -1.42
C LEU A 111 -6.53 10.86 -2.38
N ILE A 112 -5.46 11.52 -2.83
CA ILE A 112 -5.57 12.64 -3.76
C ILE A 112 -6.20 12.19 -5.08
N SER A 113 -5.75 11.08 -5.65
CA SER A 113 -6.31 10.55 -6.90
C SER A 113 -7.76 10.07 -6.73
N ASN A 114 -8.14 9.54 -5.56
CA ASN A 114 -9.53 9.21 -5.25
C ASN A 114 -10.42 10.45 -5.17
N LEU A 115 -9.95 11.52 -4.50
CA LEU A 115 -10.66 12.81 -4.44
C LEU A 115 -10.84 13.41 -5.83
N VAL A 116 -9.79 13.41 -6.66
CA VAL A 116 -9.87 13.85 -8.06
C VAL A 116 -10.88 13.00 -8.83
N GLY A 117 -10.86 11.68 -8.65
CA GLY A 117 -11.84 10.80 -9.28
C GLY A 117 -13.28 11.08 -8.82
N ILE A 118 -13.51 11.33 -7.52
CA ILE A 118 -14.82 11.75 -7.01
C ILE A 118 -15.27 13.06 -7.66
N LEU A 119 -14.38 14.03 -7.87
CA LEU A 119 -14.73 15.28 -8.55
C LEU A 119 -15.12 15.06 -10.02
N ILE A 120 -14.48 14.10 -10.69
CA ILE A 120 -14.76 13.79 -12.11
C ILE A 120 -16.07 12.99 -12.25
N TRP A 121 -16.35 12.06 -11.35
CA TRP A 121 -17.43 11.07 -11.49
C TRP A 121 -18.62 11.28 -10.53
N GLY A 122 -18.46 12.10 -9.49
CA GLY A 122 -19.43 12.29 -8.40
C GLY A 122 -20.46 13.39 -8.65
N SER A 123 -20.55 13.92 -9.87
CA SER A 123 -21.59 14.86 -10.30
C SER A 123 -22.81 14.18 -10.96
N GLU A 124 -22.86 12.85 -10.97
CA GLU A 124 -24.03 12.04 -11.34
C GLU A 124 -24.77 11.55 -10.11
#